data_AF-A0A954YYS3-F1
#
_entry.id   AF-A0A954YYS3-F1
#
_cell.length_a   1.000
_cell.length_b   1.000
_cell.length_c   1.000
_cell.angle_alpha   90.00
_cell.angle_beta   90.00
_cell.angle_gamma   90.00
#
_symmetry.space_group_name_H-M   'P 1'
#
loop_
_entity.id
_entity.type
_entity.pdbx_description
1 polymer ?
#
loop_
_entity_poly.entity_id
_entity_poly.type
_entity_poly.pdbx_seq_one_letter_code
_entity_poly.pdbx_strand_id
1 'polypeptide(L)'
;MGEHNVRKNIPPEERRQFVKRLLTDVQALEEMLRRGMIESGFRRIGAEQELIIVGPDCRPKSINLELLARMNDPELTTELARFNIEHNLAPLDLGGDCLRRMEALINKKLSLIRKIAAEFDADVVQTGILPT
;
A
#
# COMPACT_ATOMS: atom_id res chain seq x y z
N MET A 1 2.52 3.98 -1.26
CA MET A 1 1.97 4.63 -2.46
C MET A 1 2.02 6.16 -2.31
N GLY A 2 2.08 6.87 -3.44
CA GLY A 2 1.90 8.33 -3.67
C GLY A 2 2.35 9.37 -2.63
N GLU A 3 3.39 10.15 -2.93
CA GLU A 3 3.54 11.47 -2.29
C GLU A 3 2.35 12.37 -2.67
N HIS A 4 1.56 12.78 -1.69
CA HIS A 4 0.42 13.69 -1.89
C HIS A 4 0.84 15.17 -1.98
N ASN A 5 1.96 15.45 -2.66
CA ASN A 5 2.43 16.80 -2.96
C ASN A 5 1.63 17.40 -4.13
N VAL A 6 0.36 17.74 -3.87
CA VAL A 6 -0.56 18.25 -4.90
C VAL A 6 -0.32 19.75 -5.16
N ARG A 7 0.20 20.08 -6.35
CA ARG A 7 0.23 21.46 -6.84
C ARG A 7 -1.12 21.86 -7.43
N LYS A 8 -1.70 22.94 -6.93
CA LYS A 8 -2.91 23.55 -7.52
C LYS A 8 -2.52 24.37 -8.75
N ASN A 9 -3.38 24.37 -9.79
CA ASN A 9 -3.25 25.15 -11.03
C ASN A 9 -2.01 24.80 -11.90
N ILE A 10 -1.95 23.57 -12.41
CA ILE A 10 -0.92 23.16 -13.38
C ILE A 10 -1.14 23.92 -14.70
N PRO A 11 -0.16 24.70 -15.18
CA PRO A 11 -0.27 25.41 -16.45
C PRO A 11 -0.54 24.47 -17.62
N PRO A 12 -1.28 24.90 -18.67
CA PRO A 12 -1.59 24.06 -19.83
C PRO A 12 -0.37 23.47 -20.52
N GLU A 13 0.76 24.19 -20.51
CA GLU A 13 2.01 23.73 -21.11
C GLU A 13 2.66 22.59 -20.34
N GLU A 14 2.74 22.68 -19.02
CA GLU A 14 3.22 21.60 -18.15
C GLU A 14 2.34 20.35 -18.31
N ARG A 15 1.03 20.53 -18.41
CA ARG A 15 0.10 19.41 -18.68
C ARG A 15 0.39 18.75 -20.04
N ARG A 16 0.64 19.52 -21.09
CA ARG A 16 1.02 18.97 -22.40
C ARG A 16 2.34 18.21 -22.34
N GLN A 17 3.34 18.75 -21.66
CA GLN A 17 4.64 18.08 -21.48
C GLN A 17 4.50 16.78 -20.69
N PHE A 18 3.70 16.77 -19.62
CA PHE A 18 3.39 15.57 -18.85
C PHE A 18 2.75 14.48 -19.73
N VAL A 19 1.71 14.83 -20.49
CA VAL A 19 1.03 13.87 -21.38
C VAL A 19 2.00 13.33 -22.44
N LYS A 20 2.87 14.17 -23.00
CA LYS A 20 3.88 13.72 -23.95
C LYS A 20 4.83 12.68 -23.34
N ARG A 21 5.33 12.92 -22.11
CA ARG A 21 6.20 11.98 -21.39
C ARG A 21 5.48 10.68 -21.06
N LEU A 22 4.23 10.77 -20.59
CA LEU A 22 3.40 9.60 -20.32
C LEU A 22 3.23 8.71 -21.56
N LEU A 23 2.99 9.31 -22.74
CA LEU A 23 2.91 8.56 -24.00
C LEU A 23 4.27 7.93 -24.37
N THR A 24 5.38 8.64 -24.16
CA THR A 24 6.72 8.06 -24.36
C THR A 24 6.96 6.86 -23.43
N ASP A 25 6.56 6.94 -22.16
CA ASP A 25 6.74 5.85 -21.19
C ASP A 25 5.92 4.61 -21.59
N VAL A 26 4.69 4.80 -22.08
CA VAL A 26 3.85 3.72 -22.60
C VAL A 26 4.49 3.06 -23.83
N GLN A 27 5.02 3.85 -24.77
CA GLN A 27 5.74 3.32 -25.94
C GLN A 27 7.01 2.56 -25.55
N ALA A 28 7.74 3.05 -24.55
CA ALA A 28 8.91 2.36 -24.01
C ALA A 28 8.53 1.01 -23.39
N LEU A 29 7.44 0.95 -22.62
CA LEU A 29 6.92 -0.29 -22.05
C LEU A 29 6.50 -1.29 -23.13
N GLU A 30 5.82 -0.84 -24.19
CA GLU A 30 5.45 -1.67 -25.34
C GLU A 30 6.70 -2.28 -26.02
N GLU A 31 7.75 -1.47 -26.21
CA GLU A 31 8.99 -1.95 -26.80
C GLU A 31 9.73 -2.94 -25.89
N MET A 32 9.73 -2.71 -24.57
CA MET A 32 10.28 -3.65 -23.59
C MET A 32 9.57 -5.01 -23.64
N LEU A 33 8.23 -4.99 -23.74
CA LEU A 33 7.43 -6.21 -23.90
C LEU A 33 7.78 -6.94 -25.20
N ARG A 34 7.82 -6.22 -26.32
CA ARG A 34 8.14 -6.79 -27.64
C ARG A 34 9.54 -7.40 -27.70
N ARG A 35 10.51 -6.79 -27.00
CA ARG A 35 11.89 -7.26 -26.91
C ARG A 35 12.11 -8.33 -25.84
N GLY A 36 11.08 -8.72 -25.08
CA GLY A 36 11.23 -9.70 -24.01
C GLY A 36 12.14 -9.23 -22.87
N MET A 37 12.13 -7.92 -22.58
CA MET A 37 12.95 -7.32 -21.52
C MET A 37 12.38 -7.50 -20.11
N ILE A 38 11.17 -8.08 -20.00
CA ILE A 38 10.55 -8.44 -18.71
C ILE A 38 10.86 -9.91 -18.41
N GLU A 39 11.27 -10.18 -17.17
CA GLU A 39 11.52 -11.54 -16.67
C GLU A 39 10.32 -12.48 -16.94
N SER A 40 10.60 -13.70 -17.36
CA SER A 40 9.60 -14.74 -17.61
C SER A 40 10.02 -16.06 -16.95
N GLY A 41 9.06 -16.97 -16.72
CA GLY A 41 9.29 -18.28 -16.11
C GLY A 41 9.18 -18.31 -14.57
N PHE A 42 9.26 -17.16 -13.90
CA PHE A 42 9.05 -17.05 -12.46
C PHE A 42 7.65 -16.49 -12.17
N ARG A 43 6.88 -17.19 -11.35
CA ARG A 43 5.59 -16.71 -10.86
C ARG A 43 5.75 -16.30 -9.41
N ARG A 44 5.37 -15.07 -9.09
CA ARG A 44 5.35 -14.55 -7.73
C ARG A 44 3.95 -14.07 -7.38
N ILE A 45 3.64 -14.03 -6.09
CA ILE A 45 2.39 -13.52 -5.55
C ILE A 45 2.70 -12.53 -4.42
N GLY A 46 2.08 -11.37 -4.47
CA GLY A 46 2.08 -10.37 -3.39
C GLY A 46 0.67 -10.18 -2.86
N ALA A 47 0.55 -9.49 -1.73
CA ALA A 47 -0.73 -9.11 -1.16
C ALA A 47 -0.64 -7.71 -0.57
N GLU A 48 -1.67 -6.91 -0.80
CA GLU A 48 -1.86 -5.59 -0.22
C GLU A 48 -3.10 -5.64 0.67
N GLN A 49 -3.01 -5.07 1.88
CA GLN A 49 -4.12 -5.01 2.82
C GLN A 49 -4.28 -3.62 3.38
N GLU A 50 -5.45 -3.05 3.19
CA GLU A 50 -5.87 -1.84 3.88
C GLU A 50 -6.47 -2.18 5.24
N LEU A 51 -6.07 -1.39 6.25
CA LEU A 51 -6.52 -1.52 7.63
C LEU A 51 -7.09 -0.20 8.09
N ILE A 52 -8.24 -0.27 8.77
CA ILE A 52 -8.89 0.89 9.38
C ILE A 52 -8.49 0.95 10.84
N ILE A 53 -7.92 2.08 11.25
CA ILE A 53 -7.57 2.38 12.63
C ILE A 53 -8.83 2.85 13.35
N VAL A 54 -9.15 2.21 14.48
CA VAL A 54 -10.32 2.51 15.29
C VAL A 54 -9.95 2.81 16.74
N GLY A 55 -10.75 3.64 17.40
CA GLY A 55 -10.66 3.87 18.85
C GLY A 55 -11.43 2.81 19.66
N PRO A 56 -11.46 2.95 21.00
CA PRO A 56 -12.17 2.03 21.89
C PRO A 56 -13.69 2.00 21.68
N ASP A 57 -14.25 3.04 21.06
CA ASP A 57 -15.65 3.17 20.65
C ASP A 57 -15.93 2.62 19.24
N CYS A 58 -14.95 1.92 18.65
CA CYS A 58 -14.97 1.41 17.27
C CYS A 58 -15.15 2.50 16.19
N ARG A 59 -14.96 3.78 16.52
CA ARG A 59 -15.00 4.87 15.54
C ARG A 59 -13.63 5.05 14.89
N PRO A 60 -13.55 5.56 13.64
CA PRO A 60 -12.28 5.82 12.98
C PRO A 60 -11.39 6.75 13.80
N LYS A 61 -10.12 6.39 13.95
CA LYS A 61 -9.12 7.19 14.66
C LYS A 61 -8.04 7.67 13.71
N SER A 62 -7.95 8.99 13.53
CA SER A 62 -7.14 9.63 12.49
C SER A 62 -5.66 9.81 12.90
N ILE A 63 -4.98 8.70 13.16
CA ILE A 63 -3.59 8.65 13.69
C ILE A 63 -2.61 7.87 12.80
N ASN A 64 -2.88 7.77 11.49
CA ASN A 64 -2.06 6.94 10.60
C ASN A 64 -0.60 7.41 10.52
N LEU A 65 -0.33 8.72 10.50
CA LEU A 65 1.03 9.26 10.43
C LEU A 65 1.82 8.94 11.70
N GLU A 66 1.20 9.11 12.87
CA GLU A 66 1.80 8.82 14.17
C GLU A 66 2.09 7.33 14.31
N LEU A 67 1.15 6.47 13.92
CA LEU A 67 1.30 5.03 13.92
C LEU A 67 2.42 4.58 12.97
N LEU A 68 2.43 5.07 11.72
CA LEU A 68 3.44 4.71 10.73
C LEU A 68 4.84 5.19 11.13
N ALA A 69 4.96 6.40 11.68
CA ALA A 69 6.23 6.91 12.21
C ALA A 69 6.75 6.04 13.36
N ARG A 70 5.85 5.56 14.23
CA ARG A 70 6.20 4.68 15.35
C ARG A 70 6.58 3.26 14.90
N MET A 71 5.95 2.75 13.84
CA MET A 71 6.28 1.46 13.22
C MET A 71 7.62 1.51 12.49
N ASN A 72 7.90 2.60 11.77
CA ASN A 72 9.08 2.80 10.92
C ASN A 72 9.36 1.57 10.02
N ASP A 73 8.31 1.12 9.32
CA ASP A 73 8.30 -0.12 8.56
C ASP A 73 8.07 0.19 7.07
N PRO A 74 9.01 -0.15 6.16
CA PRO A 74 8.88 0.15 4.74
C PRO A 74 7.76 -0.64 4.04
N GLU A 75 7.25 -1.72 4.65
CA GLU A 75 6.10 -2.45 4.12
C GLU A 75 4.77 -1.76 4.46
N LEU A 76 4.79 -0.72 5.30
CA LEU A 76 3.60 0.05 5.67
C LEU A 76 3.63 1.44 5.06
N THR A 77 2.46 1.88 4.58
CA THR A 77 2.31 3.18 3.96
C THR A 77 0.97 3.82 4.31
N THR A 78 0.85 5.11 4.05
CA THR A 78 -0.39 5.86 4.23
C THR A 78 -1.39 5.52 3.15
N GLU A 79 -2.66 5.52 3.52
CA GLU A 79 -3.77 5.62 2.58
C GLU A 79 -4.39 7.02 2.57
N LEU A 80 -5.33 7.27 1.66
CA LEU A 80 -5.96 8.59 1.49
C LEU A 80 -6.61 9.10 2.79
N ALA A 81 -7.29 8.21 3.53
CA ALA A 81 -7.92 8.55 4.79
C ALA A 81 -6.89 8.54 5.93
N ARG A 82 -6.94 9.55 6.82
CA ARG A 82 -6.04 9.65 7.99
C ARG A 82 -6.20 8.52 9.02
N PHE A 83 -7.22 7.69 8.86
CA PHE A 83 -7.50 6.53 9.68
C PHE A 83 -7.27 5.21 8.93
N ASN A 84 -6.69 5.24 7.71
CA ASN A 84 -6.30 4.05 6.98
C ASN A 84 -4.76 3.95 6.89
N ILE A 85 -4.28 2.71 6.93
CA ILE A 85 -2.91 2.33 6.57
C ILE A 85 -2.96 1.14 5.62
N GLU A 86 -1.93 0.98 4.81
CA GLU A 86 -1.79 -0.16 3.89
C GLU A 86 -0.54 -0.96 4.24
N HIS A 87 -0.69 -2.29 4.28
CA HIS A 87 0.42 -3.25 4.34
C HIS A 87 0.69 -3.84 2.96
N ASN A 88 1.86 -3.53 2.41
CA ASN A 88 2.41 -4.07 1.18
C ASN A 88 3.32 -5.26 1.50
N LEU A 89 2.80 -6.48 1.40
CA LEU A 89 3.60 -7.66 1.67
C LEU A 89 4.62 -7.91 0.54
N ALA A 90 5.87 -8.17 0.91
CA ALA A 90 6.89 -8.58 -0.05
C ALA A 90 6.45 -9.81 -0.87
N PRO A 91 6.74 -9.84 -2.18
CA PRO A 91 6.30 -10.92 -3.05
C PRO A 91 6.95 -12.25 -2.65
N LEU A 92 6.18 -13.33 -2.74
CA LEU A 92 6.60 -14.70 -2.52
C LEU A 92 6.61 -15.46 -3.83
N ASP A 93 7.48 -16.47 -3.96
CA ASP A 93 7.38 -17.42 -5.08
C ASP A 93 6.06 -18.17 -5.01
N LEU A 94 5.36 -18.25 -6.14
CA LEU A 94 4.07 -18.90 -6.26
C LEU A 94 4.27 -20.41 -6.47
N GLY A 95 3.92 -21.19 -5.45
CA GLY A 95 3.99 -22.65 -5.47
C GLY A 95 4.08 -23.22 -4.05
N GLY A 96 4.07 -24.55 -3.94
CA GLY A 96 4.24 -25.25 -2.66
C GLY A 96 3.28 -24.74 -1.57
N ASP A 97 3.84 -24.27 -0.45
CA ASP A 97 3.12 -23.75 0.71
C ASP A 97 2.98 -22.21 0.73
N CYS A 98 3.17 -21.53 -0.41
CA CYS A 98 3.21 -20.07 -0.50
C CYS A 98 2.02 -19.35 0.18
N LEU A 99 0.79 -19.84 0.01
CA LEU A 99 -0.40 -19.22 0.61
C LEU A 99 -0.41 -19.35 2.15
N ARG A 100 0.08 -20.47 2.69
CA ARG A 100 0.23 -20.67 4.13
C ARG A 100 1.31 -19.74 4.69
N ARG A 101 2.42 -19.57 3.97
CA ARG A 101 3.49 -18.63 4.33
C ARG A 101 2.99 -17.19 4.28
N MET A 102 2.22 -16.83 3.26
CA MET A 102 1.58 -15.53 3.12
C MET A 102 0.68 -15.23 4.32
N GLU A 103 -0.23 -16.14 4.65
CA GLU A 103 -1.09 -16.03 5.83
C GLU A 103 -0.28 -15.82 7.13
N ALA A 104 0.78 -16.60 7.33
CA ALA A 104 1.63 -16.46 8.52
C ALA A 104 2.32 -15.08 8.59
N LEU A 105 2.81 -14.55 7.46
CA LEU A 105 3.42 -13.23 7.38
C LEU A 105 2.40 -12.11 7.67
N ILE A 106 1.20 -12.24 7.11
CA ILE A 106 0.08 -11.32 7.33
C ILE A 106 -0.29 -11.29 8.81
N ASN A 107 -0.56 -12.45 9.42
CA ASN A 107 -0.95 -12.54 10.82
C ASN A 107 0.14 -12.01 11.76
N LYS A 108 1.42 -12.26 11.44
CA LYS A 108 2.55 -11.70 12.18
C LYS A 108 2.57 -10.17 12.10
N LYS A 109 2.36 -9.60 10.90
CA LYS A 109 2.33 -8.14 10.74
C LYS A 109 1.13 -7.52 11.47
N LEU A 110 -0.06 -8.08 11.30
CA LEU A 110 -1.27 -7.62 11.99
C LEU A 110 -1.08 -7.60 13.51
N SER A 111 -0.47 -8.65 14.06
CA SER A 111 -0.19 -8.72 15.51
C SER A 111 0.75 -7.60 15.96
N LEU A 112 1.76 -7.26 15.17
CA LEU A 112 2.67 -6.15 15.46
C LEU A 112 1.96 -4.79 15.35
N ILE A 113 1.17 -4.59 14.30
CA ILE A 113 0.39 -3.35 14.10
C ILE A 113 -0.55 -3.13 15.27
N ARG A 114 -1.32 -4.15 15.67
CA ARG A 114 -2.23 -4.08 16.83
C ARG A 114 -1.50 -3.74 18.12
N LYS A 115 -0.36 -4.40 18.37
CA LYS A 115 0.46 -4.13 19.55
C LYS A 115 0.88 -2.66 19.63
N ILE A 116 1.32 -2.08 18.52
CA ILE A 116 1.78 -0.70 18.48
C ILE A 116 0.61 0.28 18.47
N ALA A 117 -0.49 -0.03 17.79
CA ALA A 117 -1.73 0.75 17.83
C ALA A 117 -2.29 0.88 19.26
N ALA A 118 -2.16 -0.17 20.07
CA ALA A 118 -2.57 -0.16 21.47
C ALA A 118 -1.79 0.87 22.32
N GLU A 119 -0.56 1.24 21.95
CA GLU A 119 0.19 2.34 22.60
C GLU A 119 -0.50 3.71 22.43
N PHE A 120 -1.42 3.81 21.47
CA PHE A 120 -2.19 5.02 21.15
C PHE A 120 -3.67 4.89 21.49
N ASP A 121 -4.10 3.97 22.36
CA ASP A 121 -5.53 3.67 22.61
C ASP A 121 -6.30 3.39 21.31
N ALA A 122 -5.74 2.56 20.44
CA ALA A 122 -6.30 2.23 19.14
C ALA A 122 -6.19 0.73 18.84
N ASP A 123 -6.98 0.27 17.88
CA ASP A 123 -6.88 -1.06 17.26
C ASP A 123 -7.04 -0.92 15.73
N VAL A 124 -6.86 -2.00 14.98
CA VAL A 124 -7.08 -2.07 13.54
C VAL A 124 -8.10 -3.14 13.16
N VAL A 125 -8.95 -2.79 12.19
CA VAL A 125 -9.99 -3.65 11.64
C VAL A 125 -9.79 -3.81 10.13
N GLN A 126 -9.98 -5.05 9.66
CA GLN A 126 -9.99 -5.41 8.25
C GLN A 126 -11.44 -5.47 7.77
N THR A 127 -11.94 -4.37 7.23
CA THR A 127 -13.28 -4.29 6.59
C THR A 127 -13.22 -3.36 5.39
N GLY A 128 -14.00 -3.66 4.35
CA GLY A 128 -14.04 -2.81 3.15
C GLY A 128 -14.71 -1.46 3.40
N ILE A 129 -15.74 -1.43 4.25
CA ILE A 129 -16.41 -0.19 4.69
C ILE A 129 -16.60 -0.30 6.20
N LEU A 130 -16.15 0.70 6.96
CA LEU A 130 -16.40 0.74 8.39
C LEU A 130 -17.88 1.09 8.63
N PRO A 131 -18.65 0.22 9.33
CA PRO A 131 -20.03 0.55 9.71
C PRO A 131 -20.07 1.74 10.68
N THR A 132 -21.17 2.50 10.63
CA THR A 132 -21.41 3.67 11.51
C THR A 132 -22.33 3.35 12.67
#